data_AF-A0A7K3Y537-F1
#
_entry.id   AF-A0A7K3Y537-F1
#
_cell.length_a   1.000
_cell.length_b   1.000
_cell.length_c   1.000
_cell.angle_alpha   90.00
_cell.angle_beta   90.00
_cell.angle_gamma   90.00
#
_symmetry.space_group_name_H-M   'P 1'
#
loop_
_entity.id
_entity.type
_entity.pdbx_description
1 polymer ?
#
loop_
_entity_poly.entity_id
_entity_poly.type
_entity_poly.pdbx_seq_one_letter_code
_entity_poly.pdbx_strand_id
1 'polypeptide(L)'
;MASILDLLVALNPWWSGKPFEAGIRRERYFTKIGKYLETGEIVVLTGVRRSGKTTLLFQVIDDLIRNRGVDPRSILFVNCDEPEIARLDDPLEAILETYRRDVYAGDAVYLILDEIQTIEGWERRVKSL
;
A
#
# COMPACT_ATOMS: atom_id res chain seq x y z
N MET A 1 -9.85 -19.96 9.15
CA MET A 1 -8.80 -18.93 8.98
C MET A 1 -9.13 -18.18 7.72
N ALA A 2 -9.19 -16.85 7.76
CA ALA A 2 -9.33 -16.04 6.55
C ALA A 2 -8.07 -16.24 5.70
N SER A 3 -8.23 -16.33 4.37
CA SER A 3 -7.09 -16.43 3.47
C SER A 3 -6.33 -15.10 3.41
N ILE A 4 -5.08 -15.10 2.95
CA ILE A 4 -4.34 -13.86 2.66
C ILE A 4 -5.14 -12.99 1.68
N LEU A 5 -5.78 -13.62 0.68
CA LEU A 5 -6.62 -12.91 -0.28
C LEU A 5 -7.78 -12.16 0.41
N ASP A 6 -8.46 -12.79 1.37
CA ASP A 6 -9.55 -12.15 2.10
C ASP A 6 -9.06 -10.92 2.89
N LEU A 7 -7.88 -11.03 3.51
CA LEU A 7 -7.24 -9.89 4.19
C LEU A 7 -6.93 -8.78 3.19
N LEU A 8 -6.29 -9.10 2.07
CA LEU A 8 -5.93 -8.10 1.06
C LEU A 8 -7.19 -7.41 0.49
N VAL A 9 -8.27 -8.15 0.22
CA VAL A 9 -9.54 -7.57 -0.23
C VAL A 9 -10.15 -6.65 0.84
N ALA A 10 -10.03 -6.99 2.12
CA ALA A 10 -10.50 -6.14 3.21
C ALA A 10 -9.69 -4.83 3.33
N LEU A 11 -8.36 -4.90 3.16
CA LEU A 11 -7.46 -3.75 3.20
C LEU A 11 -7.58 -2.83 1.97
N ASN A 12 -8.04 -3.37 0.84
CA ASN A 12 -8.08 -2.68 -0.45
C ASN A 12 -9.52 -2.57 -1.00
N PRO A 13 -10.42 -1.84 -0.33
CA PRO A 13 -11.84 -1.75 -0.71
C PRO A 13 -12.05 -1.25 -2.15
N TRP A 14 -11.14 -0.42 -2.67
CA TRP A 14 -11.20 0.10 -4.04
C TRP A 14 -11.10 -0.96 -5.14
N TRP A 15 -10.56 -2.15 -4.87
CA TRP A 15 -10.56 -3.27 -5.83
C TRP A 15 -11.96 -3.72 -6.24
N SER A 16 -12.95 -3.46 -5.37
CA SER A 16 -14.36 -3.76 -5.58
C SER A 16 -15.23 -2.51 -5.71
N GLY A 17 -14.62 -1.34 -5.86
CA GLY A 17 -15.33 -0.06 -5.94
C GLY A 17 -15.99 0.37 -4.63
N LYS A 18 -15.64 -0.23 -3.49
CA LYS A 18 -16.16 0.18 -2.18
C LYS A 18 -15.52 1.52 -1.76
N PRO A 19 -16.27 2.39 -1.08
CA PRO A 19 -15.74 3.65 -0.58
C PRO A 19 -14.69 3.39 0.52
N PHE A 20 -13.77 4.33 0.67
CA PHE A 20 -12.78 4.39 1.75
C PHE A 20 -12.56 5.85 2.16
N GLU A 21 -12.06 6.06 3.37
CA GLU A 21 -11.81 7.39 3.90
C GLU A 21 -10.36 7.83 3.70
N ALA A 22 -10.17 8.92 2.96
CA ALA A 22 -8.86 9.58 2.82
C ALA A 22 -8.66 10.75 3.81
N GLY A 23 -9.64 11.01 4.69
CA GLY A 23 -9.62 12.13 5.64
C GLY A 23 -9.55 13.51 4.99
N ILE A 24 -9.12 14.51 5.76
CA ILE A 24 -8.96 15.90 5.27
C ILE A 24 -7.61 16.04 4.55
N ARG A 25 -7.65 16.50 3.30
CA ARG A 25 -6.46 16.66 2.44
C ARG A 25 -5.43 17.60 3.06
N ARG A 26 -4.18 17.14 3.15
CA ARG A 26 -3.06 17.90 3.73
C ARG A 26 -2.12 18.40 2.64
N GLU A 27 -2.51 19.47 1.96
CA GLU A 27 -1.88 19.92 0.71
C GLU A 27 -0.35 20.05 0.76
N ARG A 28 0.22 20.57 1.86
CA ARG A 28 1.67 20.71 2.00
C ARG A 28 2.41 19.37 1.91
N TYR A 29 1.89 18.34 2.58
CA TYR A 29 2.50 17.01 2.58
C TYR A 29 2.18 16.28 1.29
N PHE A 30 0.92 16.36 0.84
CA PHE A 30 0.47 15.76 -0.41
C PHE A 30 1.31 16.24 -1.60
N THR A 31 1.48 17.56 -1.75
CA THR A 31 2.31 18.16 -2.81
C THR A 31 3.76 17.67 -2.74
N LYS A 32 4.31 17.51 -1.53
CA LYS A 32 5.67 16.99 -1.36
C LYS A 32 5.78 15.54 -1.80
N ILE A 33 4.81 14.70 -1.42
CA ILE A 33 4.78 13.28 -1.80
C ILE A 33 4.63 13.14 -3.32
N GLY A 34 3.72 13.90 -3.93
CA GLY A 34 3.46 13.87 -5.36
C GLY A 34 4.72 14.06 -6.22
N LYS A 35 5.62 14.98 -5.81
CA LYS A 35 6.91 15.20 -6.48
C LYS A 35 7.83 13.98 -6.45
N TYR A 36 7.81 13.19 -5.39
CA TYR A 36 8.63 11.98 -5.29
C TYR A 36 8.00 10.79 -6.03
N LEU A 37 6.67 10.72 -6.12
CA LEU A 37 6.01 9.66 -6.89
C LEU A 37 6.37 9.71 -8.39
N GLU A 38 6.72 10.88 -8.91
CA GLU A 38 7.14 11.06 -10.31
C GLU A 38 8.56 10.54 -10.59
N THR A 39 9.37 10.30 -9.56
CA THR A 39 10.77 9.86 -9.76
C THR A 39 10.90 8.34 -9.93
N GLY A 40 9.86 7.57 -9.60
CA GLY A 40 9.92 6.10 -9.59
C GLY A 40 10.77 5.51 -8.46
N GLU A 41 11.22 6.35 -7.52
CA GLU A 41 12.02 5.93 -6.37
C GLU A 41 11.12 5.41 -5.23
N ILE A 42 11.69 4.63 -4.32
CA ILE A 42 11.00 4.24 -3.08
C ILE A 42 10.80 5.49 -2.21
N VAL A 43 9.54 5.83 -1.94
CA VAL A 43 9.18 6.98 -1.09
C VAL A 43 8.91 6.50 0.34
N VAL A 44 9.71 6.96 1.29
CA VAL A 44 9.55 6.61 2.71
C VAL A 44 8.89 7.75 3.48
N LEU A 45 7.77 7.47 4.15
CA LEU A 45 7.09 8.41 5.05
C LEU A 45 7.42 8.10 6.51
N THR A 46 8.22 8.95 7.15
CA THR A 46 8.57 8.82 8.56
C THR A 46 7.91 9.90 9.41
N GLY A 47 7.76 9.61 10.71
CA GLY A 47 7.22 10.55 11.68
C GLY A 47 6.58 9.86 12.88
N VAL A 48 6.26 10.66 13.90
CA VAL A 48 5.71 10.17 15.17
C VAL A 48 4.39 9.39 15.00
N ARG A 49 4.06 8.54 15.97
CA ARG A 49 2.78 7.83 16.04
C ARG A 49 1.62 8.84 16.06
N ARG A 50 0.51 8.52 15.38
CA ARG A 50 -0.69 9.38 15.26
C ARG A 50 -0.47 10.74 14.55
N SER A 51 0.59 10.89 13.75
CA SER A 51 0.81 12.09 12.91
C SER A 51 0.01 12.11 11.60
N GLY A 52 -0.77 11.05 11.32
CA GLY A 52 -1.61 10.92 10.12
C GLY A 52 -0.89 10.41 8.87
N LYS A 53 0.13 9.55 9.03
CA LYS A 53 0.87 8.95 7.91
C LYS A 53 -0.01 8.03 7.05
N THR A 54 -0.72 7.09 7.69
CA THR A 54 -1.70 6.23 7.01
C THR A 54 -2.76 7.03 6.26
N THR A 55 -3.24 8.14 6.85
CA THR A 55 -4.16 9.06 6.15
C THR A 55 -3.52 9.68 4.91
N LEU A 56 -2.23 10.06 4.95
CA LEU A 56 -1.51 10.53 3.76
C LEU A 56 -1.37 9.43 2.70
N LEU A 57 -1.15 8.17 3.10
CA LEU A 57 -1.13 7.03 2.18
C LEU A 57 -2.48 6.86 1.47
N PHE A 58 -3.60 6.92 2.21
CA PHE A 58 -4.93 6.88 1.60
C PHE A 58 -5.22 8.09 0.70
N GLN A 59 -4.69 9.28 1.01
CA GLN A 59 -4.78 10.45 0.13
C GLN A 59 -4.02 10.26 -1.19
N VAL A 60 -2.87 9.58 -1.15
CA VAL A 60 -2.14 9.20 -2.35
C VAL A 60 -2.95 8.20 -3.18
N ILE A 61 -3.49 7.15 -2.54
CA ILE A 61 -4.31 6.14 -3.22
C ILE A 61 -5.53 6.79 -3.89
N ASP A 62 -6.22 7.67 -3.17
CA ASP A 62 -7.38 8.41 -3.71
C ASP A 62 -6.99 9.28 -4.92
N ASP A 63 -5.84 9.96 -4.88
CA ASP A 63 -5.34 10.76 -6.01
C ASP A 63 -4.98 9.89 -7.23
N LEU A 64 -4.28 8.77 -7.00
CA LEU A 64 -3.91 7.82 -8.06
C LEU A 64 -5.16 7.34 -8.79
N ILE A 65 -6.22 6.98 -8.06
CA ILE A 65 -7.46 6.48 -8.64
C ILE A 65 -8.25 7.61 -9.32
N ARG A 66 -8.56 8.69 -8.60
CA ARG A 66 -9.54 9.68 -9.06
C ARG A 66 -8.97 10.70 -10.03
N ASN A 67 -7.71 11.12 -9.84
CA ASN A 67 -7.11 12.21 -10.61
C ASN A 67 -6.16 11.69 -11.68
N ARG A 68 -5.45 10.59 -11.42
CA ARG A 68 -4.49 10.00 -12.37
C ARG A 68 -5.07 8.85 -13.20
N GLY A 69 -6.27 8.36 -12.85
CA GLY A 69 -6.95 7.30 -13.59
C GLY A 69 -6.23 5.96 -13.54
N VAL A 70 -5.44 5.71 -12.48
CA VAL A 70 -4.76 4.42 -12.27
C VAL A 70 -5.80 3.34 -12.00
N ASP A 71 -5.62 2.15 -12.58
CA ASP A 71 -6.46 0.99 -12.30
C ASP A 71 -6.42 0.71 -10.78
N PRO A 72 -7.57 0.76 -10.07
CA PRO A 72 -7.60 0.46 -8.65
C PRO A 72 -6.96 -0.90 -8.30
N ARG A 73 -7.08 -1.90 -9.18
CA ARG A 73 -6.48 -3.22 -8.97
C ARG A 73 -4.97 -3.21 -9.06
N SER A 74 -4.36 -2.24 -9.75
CA SER A 74 -2.89 -2.07 -9.82
C SER A 74 -2.30 -1.36 -8.59
N ILE A 75 -3.12 -1.06 -7.59
CA ILE A 75 -2.71 -0.40 -6.34
C ILE A 75 -2.89 -1.40 -5.20
N LEU A 76 -1.78 -1.82 -4.58
CA LEU A 76 -1.76 -2.71 -3.44
C LEU A 76 -1.34 -1.93 -2.19
N PHE A 77 -2.27 -1.79 -1.25
CA PHE A 77 -2.02 -1.34 0.11
C PHE A 77 -1.95 -2.53 1.07
N VAL A 78 -0.97 -2.50 1.96
CA VAL A 78 -0.81 -3.49 3.02
C VAL A 78 -0.42 -2.78 4.32
N ASN A 79 -1.16 -3.03 5.39
CA ASN A 79 -0.69 -2.75 6.74
C ASN A 79 0.11 -3.94 7.25
N CYS A 80 1.42 -3.79 7.41
CA CYS A 80 2.31 -4.92 7.75
C CYS A 80 2.21 -5.33 9.24
N ASP A 81 1.45 -4.60 10.06
CA ASP A 81 1.20 -4.93 11.47
C ASP A 81 -0.04 -5.83 11.67
N GLU A 82 -0.68 -6.27 10.57
CA GLU A 82 -1.84 -7.17 10.66
C GLU A 82 -1.46 -8.53 11.27
N PRO A 83 -2.23 -9.07 12.22
CA PRO A 83 -1.90 -10.32 12.91
C PRO A 83 -1.71 -11.52 11.98
N GLU A 84 -2.44 -11.58 10.88
CA GLU A 84 -2.34 -12.60 9.85
C GLU A 84 -0.99 -12.54 9.11
N ILE A 85 -0.46 -11.33 8.88
CA ILE A 85 0.83 -11.12 8.21
C ILE A 85 1.97 -11.52 9.14
N ALA A 86 1.87 -11.19 10.43
CA ALA A 86 2.87 -11.56 11.44
C ALA A 86 3.05 -13.07 11.64
N ARG A 87 2.13 -13.90 11.14
CA ARG A 87 2.19 -15.37 11.21
C ARG A 87 2.86 -16.01 9.99
N LEU A 88 3.21 -15.23 8.96
CA LEU A 88 3.83 -15.72 7.74
C LEU A 88 5.34 -15.79 7.89
N ASP A 89 5.97 -16.85 7.35
CA ASP A 89 7.43 -17.01 7.36
C ASP A 89 8.11 -16.01 6.40
N ASP A 90 7.56 -15.84 5.20
CA ASP A 90 7.97 -14.80 4.23
C ASP A 90 6.75 -13.94 3.83
N PRO A 91 6.40 -12.92 4.65
CA PRO A 91 5.16 -12.19 4.46
C PRO A 91 5.11 -11.45 3.11
N LEU A 92 6.20 -10.78 2.71
CA LEU A 92 6.22 -10.00 1.47
C LEU A 92 6.06 -10.89 0.23
N GLU A 93 6.74 -12.04 0.19
CA GLU A 93 6.60 -12.99 -0.92
C GLU A 93 5.17 -13.53 -1.00
N ALA A 94 4.62 -14.01 0.11
CA ALA A 94 3.27 -14.57 0.15
C ALA A 94 2.18 -13.56 -0.25
N ILE A 95 2.33 -12.30 0.18
CA ILE A 95 1.45 -11.19 -0.20
C ILE A 95 1.53 -10.93 -1.70
N LEU A 96 2.74 -10.77 -2.24
CA LEU A 96 2.95 -10.40 -3.64
C LEU A 96 2.54 -11.51 -4.60
N GLU A 97 2.82 -12.77 -4.26
CA GLU A 97 2.36 -13.92 -5.05
C GLU A 97 0.83 -14.00 -5.08
N THR A 98 0.18 -13.85 -3.93
CA THR A 98 -1.29 -13.86 -3.83
C THR A 98 -1.89 -12.72 -4.65
N TYR A 99 -1.35 -11.51 -4.51
CA TYR A 99 -1.81 -10.35 -5.28
C TYR A 99 -1.64 -10.54 -6.80
N ARG A 100 -0.46 -11.00 -7.25
CA ARG A 100 -0.19 -11.23 -8.68
C ARG A 100 -1.07 -12.32 -9.28
N ARG A 101 -1.29 -13.40 -8.53
CA ARG A 101 -2.10 -14.54 -8.98
C ARG A 101 -3.59 -14.21 -9.04
N ASP A 102 -4.12 -13.55 -8.01
CA ASP A 102 -5.56 -13.49 -7.77
C ASP A 102 -6.19 -12.11 -8.05
N VAL A 103 -5.39 -11.04 -8.15
CA VAL A 103 -5.90 -9.65 -8.23
C VAL A 103 -5.42 -8.92 -9.48
N TYR A 104 -4.11 -8.86 -9.72
CA TYR A 104 -3.55 -8.05 -10.81
C TYR A 104 -2.24 -8.64 -11.35
N ALA A 105 -2.27 -9.08 -12.61
CA ALA A 105 -1.14 -9.70 -13.30
C ALA A 105 -0.42 -8.75 -14.28
N GLY A 106 -0.67 -7.44 -14.19
CA GLY A 106 0.00 -6.44 -15.03
C GLY A 106 1.37 -6.00 -14.48
N ASP A 107 2.14 -5.32 -15.33
CA ASP A 107 3.56 -5.00 -15.04
C ASP A 107 3.76 -3.77 -14.14
N ALA A 108 2.83 -2.81 -14.15
CA ALA A 108 2.94 -1.58 -13.38
C ALA A 108 2.05 -1.63 -12.12
N VAL A 109 2.68 -1.61 -10.94
CA VAL A 109 2.02 -1.71 -9.64
C VAL A 109 2.46 -0.56 -8.74
N TYR A 110 1.50 0.06 -8.05
CA TYR A 110 1.78 0.91 -6.89
C TYR A 110 1.72 0.05 -5.64
N LEU A 111 2.88 -0.15 -5.00
CA LEU A 111 2.98 -0.87 -3.73
C LEU A 111 3.07 0.12 -2.57
N ILE A 112 2.07 0.11 -1.69
CA ILE A 112 1.98 0.96 -0.52
C ILE A 112 2.02 0.08 0.73
N LEU A 113 3.11 0.19 1.49
CA LEU A 113 3.34 -0.60 2.71
C LEU A 113 3.27 0.33 3.92
N ASP A 114 2.26 0.14 4.77
CA ASP A 114 2.17 0.79 6.07
C ASP A 114 2.80 -0.08 7.14
N GLU A 115 3.39 0.56 8.16
CA GLU A 115 4.10 -0.10 9.28
C GLU A 115 5.13 -1.17 8.84
N ILE A 116 5.76 -1.01 7.66
CA ILE A 116 6.69 -1.99 7.06
C ILE A 116 7.83 -2.45 7.97
N GLN A 117 8.23 -1.62 8.94
CA GLN A 117 9.26 -1.97 9.91
C GLN A 117 8.89 -3.16 10.83
N THR A 118 7.65 -3.64 10.81
CA THR A 118 7.23 -4.87 11.50
C THR A 118 7.79 -6.13 10.85
N ILE A 119 8.17 -6.07 9.57
CA ILE A 119 8.74 -7.19 8.82
C ILE A 119 10.27 -7.11 8.89
N GLU A 120 10.91 -8.14 9.44
CA GLU A 120 12.37 -8.17 9.56
C GLU A 120 13.06 -8.25 8.19
N GLY A 121 14.08 -7.40 7.97
CA GLY A 121 14.88 -7.40 6.73
C GLY A 121 14.14 -6.90 5.48
N TRP A 122 13.01 -6.20 5.66
CA TRP A 122 12.19 -5.65 4.58
C TRP A 122 12.99 -4.78 3.61
N GLU A 123 14.04 -4.09 4.06
CA GLU A 123 14.83 -3.17 3.24
C GLU A 123 15.48 -3.89 2.05
N ARG A 124 16.02 -5.08 2.30
CA ARG A 124 16.65 -5.89 1.25
C ARG A 124 15.61 -6.44 0.28
N ARG A 125 14.46 -6.85 0.80
CA ARG A 125 13.36 -7.42 0.02
C ARG A 125 12.75 -6.39 -0.93
N VAL A 126 12.37 -5.21 -0.42
CA VAL A 126 11.80 -4.14 -1.25
C VAL A 126 12.79 -3.66 -2.31
N LYS A 127 14.09 -3.62 -2.01
CA LYS A 127 15.12 -3.24 -2.98
C LYS A 127 15.27 -4.24 -4.14
N SER A 128 14.92 -5.50 -3.92
CA SER A 128 15.02 -6.56 -4.93
C SER A 128 13.74 -6.80 -5.74
N LEU A 129 12.66 -6.07 -5.45
CA LEU A 129 11.37 -6.19 -6.14
C LEU A 129 11.40 -5.67 -7.57
#